data_AF-A0A2M8D0A9-F1
#
_entry.id   AF-A0A2M8D0A9-F1
#
_cell.length_a   1.000
_cell.length_b   1.000
_cell.length_c   1.000
_cell.angle_alpha   90.00
_cell.angle_beta   90.00
_cell.angle_gamma   90.00
#
_symmetry.space_group_name_H-M   'P 1'
#
loop_
_entity.id
_entity.type
_entity.pdbx_description
1 polymer ?
#
loop_
_entity_poly.entity_id
_entity_poly.type
_entity_poly.pdbx_seq_one_letter_code
_entity_poly.pdbx_strand_id
1 'polypeptide(L)' 'MPKLQIKNSRTNIILYEGVFATVKDCLEQAVQERVCLDYADLRHANLANGALDDIAKII' A
#
# COMPACT_ATOMS: atom_id res chain seq x y z
N MET A 1 15.57 6.07 -5.24
CA MET A 1 14.25 5.79 -4.63
C MET A 1 14.32 4.42 -3.98
N PRO A 2 13.85 4.25 -2.73
CA PRO A 2 13.90 2.95 -2.05
C PRO A 2 12.95 1.92 -2.68
N LYS A 3 13.28 0.64 -2.52
CA LYS A 3 12.32 -0.43 -2.77
C LYS A 3 11.34 -0.48 -1.60
N LEU A 4 10.05 -0.40 -1.89
CA LEU A 4 8.98 -0.46 -0.91
C LEU A 4 8.10 -1.68 -1.17
N GLN A 5 7.55 -2.24 -0.09
CA GLN A 5 6.77 -3.46 -0.11
C GLN A 5 5.52 -3.28 0.75
N ILE A 6 4.38 -3.68 0.20
CA ILE A 6 3.12 -3.85 0.92
C ILE A 6 2.99 -5.35 1.17
N LYS A 7 2.85 -5.72 2.44
CA LYS A 7 2.75 -7.13 2.85
C LYS A 7 1.40 -7.40 3.46
N ASN A 8 0.95 -8.64 3.37
CA ASN A 8 -0.19 -9.13 4.11
C ASN A 8 0.18 -9.24 5.59
N SER A 9 -0.56 -8.56 6.47
CA SER A 9 -0.35 -8.54 7.92
C SER A 9 -0.52 -9.90 8.60
N ARG A 10 -1.25 -10.84 7.99
CA ARG A 10 -1.49 -12.18 8.52
C ARG A 10 -0.46 -13.20 8.03
N THR A 11 -0.12 -13.17 6.74
CA THR A 11 0.72 -14.19 6.11
C THR A 11 2.15 -13.74 5.85
N ASN A 12 2.47 -12.45 6.04
CA ASN A 12 3.74 -11.81 5.66
C ASN A 12 4.09 -11.91 4.16
N ILE A 13 3.16 -12.36 3.31
CA ILE A 13 3.34 -12.41 1.86
C ILE A 13 3.39 -10.99 1.30
N ILE A 14 4.26 -10.75 0.33
CA ILE A 14 4.32 -9.48 -0.41
C ILE A 14 3.10 -9.43 -1.33
N LEU A 15 2.20 -8.48 -1.10
CA LEU A 15 1.03 -8.22 -1.94
C LEU A 15 1.41 -7.32 -3.11
N TYR A 16 2.32 -6.36 -2.85
CA TYR A 16 2.80 -5.43 -3.86
C TYR A 16 4.21 -4.95 -3.52
N GLU A 17 5.05 -4.76 -4.52
CA GLU A 17 6.38 -4.18 -4.33
C GLU A 17 6.85 -3.40 -5.55
N GLY A 18 7.71 -2.41 -5.30
CA GLY A 18 8.32 -1.64 -6.38
C GLY A 18 9.23 -0.54 -5.86
N VAL A 19 9.76 0.25 -6.79
CA VAL A 19 10.64 1.38 -6.47
C VAL A 19 9.81 2.65 -6.44
N PHE A 20 9.61 3.20 -5.24
CA PHE A 20 8.73 4.34 -5.00
C PHE A 20 9.40 5.36 -4.07
N ALA A 21 8.99 6.62 -4.14
CA ALA A 21 9.52 7.64 -3.23
C ALA A 21 8.93 7.46 -1.84
N THR A 22 7.65 7.09 -1.77
CA THR A 22 6.90 6.93 -0.52
C THR A 22 6.03 5.68 -0.52
N VAL A 23 5.63 5.23 0.69
CA VAL A 23 4.66 4.12 0.84
C VAL A 23 3.32 4.49 0.22
N LYS A 24 2.98 5.78 0.20
CA LYS A 24 1.79 6.32 -0.47
C LYS A 24 1.82 6.05 -1.97
N ASP A 25 2.89 6.42 -2.67
CA ASP A 25 2.97 6.19 -4.13
C ASP A 25 2.87 4.70 -4.47
N CYS A 26 3.49 3.85 -3.62
CA CYS A 26 3.40 2.40 -3.73
C CYS A 26 1.95 1.90 -3.58
N LEU A 27 1.21 2.45 -2.60
CA LEU A 27 -0.18 2.10 -2.34
C LEU A 27 -1.12 2.60 -3.43
N GLU A 28 -0.95 3.83 -3.90
CA GLU A 28 -1.75 4.41 -4.98
C GLU A 28 -1.59 3.61 -6.28
N GLN A 29 -0.35 3.22 -6.61
CA GLN A 29 -0.10 2.36 -7.76
C GLN A 29 -0.75 0.98 -7.59
N ALA A 30 -0.64 0.36 -6.41
CA ALA A 30 -1.29 -0.93 -6.13
C ALA A 30 -2.82 -0.86 -6.30
N VAL A 31 -3.45 0.24 -5.87
CA VAL A 31 -4.89 0.49 -6.04
C VAL A 31 -5.24 0.70 -7.51
N GLN A 32 -4.46 1.49 -8.25
CA GLN A 32 -4.64 1.70 -9.69
C GLN A 32 -4.55 0.40 -10.49
N GLU A 33 -3.61 -0.47 -10.11
CA GLU A 33 -3.42 -1.81 -10.69
C GLU A 33 -4.47 -2.83 -10.22
N ARG A 34 -5.40 -2.41 -9.34
CA ARG A 34 -6.44 -3.26 -8.75
C ARG A 34 -5.86 -4.50 -8.04
N VAL A 35 -4.71 -4.32 -7.40
CA VAL A 35 -4.07 -5.36 -6.59
C VAL A 35 -4.95 -5.67 -5.39
N CYS A 36 -5.09 -6.96 -5.07
CA CYS A 36 -5.79 -7.37 -3.85
C CYS A 36 -4.95 -6.97 -2.63
N LEU A 37 -5.44 -5.97 -1.89
CA LEU A 37 -4.80 -5.44 -0.69
C LEU A 37 -5.44 -5.98 0.60
N ASP A 38 -6.14 -7.11 0.51
CA ASP A 38 -6.76 -7.77 1.66
C ASP A 38 -5.71 -8.04 2.75
N TYR A 39 -6.03 -7.55 3.95
CA TYR A 39 -5.15 -7.61 5.12
C TYR A 39 -3.79 -6.93 4.92
N ALA A 40 -3.63 -5.99 3.98
CA ALA A 40 -2.40 -5.22 3.83
C ALA A 40 -1.98 -4.57 5.17
N ASP A 41 -0.71 -4.76 5.54
CA ASP A 41 -0.14 -4.16 6.73
C ASP A 41 0.23 -2.70 6.46
N LEU A 42 -0.69 -1.81 6.80
CA LEU A 42 -0.52 -0.36 6.70
C LEU A 42 -0.29 0.30 8.06
N ARG A 43 -0.12 -0.48 9.14
CA ARG A 43 -0.09 0.01 10.54
C ARG A 43 1.07 0.95 10.85
N HIS A 44 2.12 0.91 10.03
CA HIS A 44 3.30 1.77 10.13
C HIS A 44 3.53 2.61 8.87
N ALA A 45 2.60 2.57 7.91
CA ALA A 45 2.68 3.41 6.75
C ALA A 45 2.39 4.85 7.18
N ASN A 46 3.36 5.75 6.98
CA ASN A 46 3.11 7.18 7.13
C ASN A 46 2.23 7.64 5.96
N LEU A 47 0.91 7.55 6.15
CA LEU A 47 -0.12 7.98 5.19
C LEU A 47 -0.57 9.43 5.44
N ALA A 48 0.10 10.17 6.33
CA ALA A 48 -0.25 11.56 6.62
C ALA A 48 -0.14 12.40 5.34
N ASN A 49 -1.20 13.18 5.04
CA ASN A 49 -1.43 13.93 3.80
C ASN A 49 -1.77 13.10 2.55
N GLY A 50 -2.14 11.82 2.69
CA GLY A 50 -2.78 11.05 1.63
C GLY A 50 -4.27 11.38 1.52
N ALA A 51 -4.79 11.45 0.29
CA ALA A 51 -6.24 11.44 0.03
C ALA A 51 -6.78 10.04 0.41
N LEU A 52 -6.89 9.78 1.71
CA LEU A 52 -7.43 8.54 2.27
C LEU A 52 -8.91 8.36 1.92
N ASP A 53 -9.59 9.43 1.49
CA ASP A 53 -10.99 9.43 1.10
C ASP A 53 -11.33 8.45 -0.03
N ASP A 54 -10.38 8.16 -0.93
CA ASP A 54 -10.59 7.19 -2.01
C ASP A 54 -10.13 5.77 -1.62
N ILE A 55 -9.12 5.64 -0.76
CA ILE A 55 -8.60 4.34 -0.31
C ILE A 55 -9.59 3.67 0.64
N ALA A 56 -10.24 4.44 1.52
CA ALA A 56 -11.23 3.92 2.48
C ALA A 56 -12.51 3.35 1.84
N LYS A 57 -12.72 3.53 0.53
CA LYS A 57 -13.84 2.91 -0.21
C LYS A 57 -13.51 1.53 -0.78
N ILE A 58 -12.24 1.10 -0.71
CA ILE A 58 -11.74 -0.09 -1.42
C ILE A 58 -11.27 -1.20 -0.47
N ILE A 59 -11.04 -0.90 0.81
CA ILE A 59 -10.73 -1.85 1.90
C ILE A 59 -11.93 -2.06 2.81
#